data_AF-A0A6A3DF85-F1
#
_entry.id   AF-A0A6A3DF85-F1
#
_cell.length_a   1.000
_cell.length_b   1.000
_cell.length_c   1.000
_cell.angle_alpha   90.00
_cell.angle_beta   90.00
_cell.angle_gamma   90.00
#
_symmetry.space_group_name_H-M   'P 1'
#
loop_
_entity.id
_entity.type
_entity.pdbx_description
1 polymer ?
#
loop_
_entity_poly.entity_id
_entity_poly.type
_entity_poly.pdbx_seq_one_letter_code
_entity_poly.pdbx_strand_id
1 'polypeptide(L)'
;MELLQAIQNDVLKQKEEEAVNQFFTSAGFREFILTTHPNPDVMVTLYLCCLHAERLQAGNGTRVTLTDAAQREVFEQTLSGINDLTPLKRKPYLVQVTVWDTKQKKGCYGKAIIDFKPGAVYKFTHVDGVGFYADIAKGSVQYERGNDFKIFETEPPLKKRKLPSEISPVSANAKTHASVATPGMSGANAGDGNVVMTSGSKGDGNHASVTTRNKRHP
;
A
#
# COMPACT_ATOMS: atom_id res chain seq x y z
N MET A 1 20.73 35.30 -24.60
CA MET A 1 21.07 34.60 -23.33
C MET A 1 19.85 34.22 -22.49
N GLU A 2 18.64 34.70 -22.78
CA GLU A 2 17.44 34.38 -21.99
C GLU A 2 17.00 32.91 -22.05
N LEU A 3 17.23 32.21 -23.17
CA LEU A 3 16.80 30.82 -23.32
C LEU A 3 17.49 29.88 -22.32
N LEU A 4 18.80 30.01 -22.13
CA LEU A 4 19.55 29.20 -21.17
C LEU A 4 19.08 29.44 -19.73
N GLN A 5 18.78 30.69 -19.38
CA GLN A 5 18.30 31.06 -18.05
C GLN A 5 16.86 30.57 -17.81
N ALA A 6 15.99 30.64 -18.83
CA ALA A 6 14.65 30.07 -18.78
C ALA A 6 14.70 28.54 -18.55
N ILE A 7 15.54 27.83 -19.31
CA ILE A 7 15.74 26.38 -19.14
C ILE A 7 16.23 26.05 -17.73
N GLN A 8 17.20 26.81 -17.20
CA GLN A 8 17.72 26.58 -15.84
C GLN A 8 16.65 26.81 -14.76
N ASN A 9 15.83 27.85 -14.92
CA ASN A 9 14.73 28.13 -14.01
C ASN A 9 13.65 27.03 -14.04
N ASP A 10 13.31 26.52 -15.24
CA ASP A 10 12.35 25.42 -15.38
C ASP A 10 12.88 24.13 -14.74
N VAL A 11 14.18 23.82 -14.91
CA VAL A 11 14.82 22.67 -14.23
C VAL A 11 14.80 22.83 -12.71
N LEU A 12 15.06 24.03 -12.20
CA LEU A 12 15.02 24.29 -10.76
C LEU A 12 13.58 24.13 -10.23
N LYS A 13 12.60 24.68 -10.93
CA LYS A 13 11.18 24.55 -10.59
C LYS A 13 10.72 23.10 -10.60
N GLN A 14 11.15 22.31 -11.60
CA GLN A 14 10.86 20.89 -11.67
C GLN A 14 11.41 20.14 -10.45
N LYS A 15 12.63 20.47 -9.99
CA LYS A 15 13.22 19.88 -8.78
C LYS A 15 12.49 20.28 -7.50
N GLU A 16 12.02 21.52 -7.42
CA GLU A 16 11.21 21.98 -6.28
C GLU A 16 9.86 21.26 -6.22
N GLU A 17 9.17 21.14 -7.35
CA GLU A 17 7.89 20.41 -7.45
C GLU A 17 8.07 18.92 -7.10
N GLU A 18 9.14 18.29 -7.57
CA GLU A 18 9.46 16.90 -7.24
C GLU A 18 9.74 16.70 -5.75
N ALA A 19 10.42 17.66 -5.11
CA ALA A 19 10.72 17.60 -3.69
C ALA A 19 9.45 17.70 -2.83
N VAL A 20 8.40 18.37 -3.32
CA VAL A 20 7.15 18.62 -2.58
C VAL A 20 6.09 17.54 -2.83
N ASN A 21 6.06 16.93 -4.02
CA ASN A 21 5.04 15.96 -4.41
C ASN A 21 5.37 14.53 -3.93
N GLN A 22 5.50 14.35 -2.62
CA GLN A 22 5.75 13.05 -1.99
C GLN A 22 4.50 12.56 -1.25
N PHE A 23 4.08 11.33 -1.51
CA PHE A 23 2.88 10.75 -0.91
C PHE A 23 3.17 9.41 -0.22
N PHE A 24 2.67 9.29 1.02
CA PHE A 24 2.79 8.09 1.86
C PHE A 24 1.45 7.36 2.05
N THR A 25 0.35 7.99 1.63
CA THR A 25 -1.01 7.47 1.78
C THR A 25 -1.76 7.56 0.44
N SER A 26 -2.63 6.59 0.22
CA SER A 26 -3.57 6.55 -0.90
C SER A 26 -4.52 7.76 -0.85
N ALA A 27 -4.99 8.15 0.33
CA ALA A 27 -5.86 9.31 0.50
C ALA A 27 -5.19 10.62 0.07
N GLY A 28 -3.94 10.88 0.51
CA GLY A 28 -3.22 12.09 0.14
C GLY A 28 -2.92 12.16 -1.36
N PHE A 29 -2.54 11.04 -1.96
CA PHE A 29 -2.32 10.99 -3.41
C PHE A 29 -3.62 11.21 -4.20
N ARG A 30 -4.74 10.63 -3.76
CA ARG A 30 -6.07 10.85 -4.36
C ARG A 30 -6.49 12.31 -4.26
N GLU A 31 -6.37 12.91 -3.08
CA GLU A 31 -6.71 14.31 -2.84
C GLU A 31 -5.89 15.24 -3.72
N PHE A 32 -4.59 14.98 -3.85
CA PHE A 32 -3.74 15.71 -4.78
C PHE A 32 -4.25 15.66 -6.22
N ILE A 33 -4.59 14.48 -6.75
CA ILE A 33 -5.12 14.35 -8.12
C ILE A 33 -6.45 15.10 -8.27
N LEU A 34 -7.32 15.01 -7.26
CA LEU A 34 -8.65 15.64 -7.28
C LEU A 34 -8.56 17.17 -7.20
N THR A 35 -7.62 17.71 -6.44
CA THR A 35 -7.52 19.15 -6.16
C THR A 35 -6.67 19.89 -7.17
N THR A 36 -5.57 19.28 -7.60
CA THR A 36 -4.59 19.94 -8.46
C THR A 36 -4.79 19.65 -9.95
N HIS A 37 -5.52 18.57 -10.29
CA HIS A 37 -5.69 18.10 -11.67
C HIS A 37 -4.35 18.12 -12.44
N PRO A 38 -3.35 17.34 -11.97
CA PRO A 38 -1.98 17.46 -12.44
C PRO A 38 -1.89 17.22 -13.95
N ASN A 39 -1.06 18.04 -14.61
CA ASN A 39 -0.68 17.80 -16.00
C ASN A 39 0.09 16.46 -16.09
N PRO A 40 -0.03 15.68 -17.18
CA PRO A 40 0.81 14.52 -17.46
C PRO A 40 2.30 14.67 -17.15
N ASP A 41 2.88 15.87 -17.30
CA ASP A 41 4.30 16.16 -17.05
C ASP A 41 4.66 16.25 -15.56
N VAL A 42 3.68 16.30 -14.66
CA VAL A 42 3.90 16.35 -13.22
C VAL A 42 4.38 14.98 -12.75
N MET A 43 5.57 14.98 -12.15
CA MET A 43 6.16 13.81 -11.53
C MET A 43 5.92 13.83 -10.02
N VAL A 44 5.62 12.66 -9.46
CA VAL A 44 5.43 12.48 -8.02
C VAL A 44 6.31 11.35 -7.50
N THR A 45 6.53 11.34 -6.19
CA THR A 45 7.15 10.22 -5.49
C THR A 45 6.13 9.54 -4.58
N LEU A 46 6.02 8.21 -4.67
CA LEU A 46 5.10 7.40 -3.87
C LEU A 46 5.88 6.48 -2.94
N TYR A 47 5.47 6.41 -1.68
CA TYR A 47 5.96 5.47 -0.67
C TYR A 47 4.78 4.64 -0.16
N LEU A 48 4.59 3.44 -0.70
CA LEU A 48 3.37 2.66 -0.48
C LEU A 48 3.67 1.17 -0.29
N CYS A 49 2.78 0.49 0.42
CA CYS A 49 2.84 -0.94 0.69
C CYS A 49 2.26 -1.75 -0.48
N CYS A 50 3.00 -2.74 -0.97
CA CYS A 50 2.56 -3.62 -2.04
C CYS A 50 1.54 -4.64 -1.54
N LEU A 51 0.31 -4.62 -2.08
CA LEU A 51 -0.68 -5.67 -1.86
C LEU A 51 -0.43 -6.85 -2.79
N HIS A 52 -0.27 -6.57 -4.07
CA HIS A 52 -0.08 -7.56 -5.12
C HIS A 52 0.51 -6.90 -6.37
N ALA A 53 1.26 -7.68 -7.16
CA ALA A 53 1.78 -7.26 -8.44
C ALA A 53 1.48 -8.31 -9.51
N GLU A 54 1.03 -7.87 -10.68
CA GLU A 54 0.73 -8.73 -11.82
C GLU A 54 1.44 -8.26 -13.07
N ARG A 55 1.86 -9.21 -13.90
CA ARG A 55 2.46 -8.89 -15.19
C ARG A 55 1.37 -8.52 -16.20
N LEU A 56 1.60 -7.45 -16.96
CA LEU A 56 0.72 -7.10 -18.07
C LEU A 56 0.81 -8.16 -19.18
N GLN A 57 -0.30 -8.41 -19.87
CA GLN A 57 -0.40 -9.46 -20.90
C GLN A 57 0.61 -9.29 -22.04
N ALA A 58 0.96 -8.06 -22.40
CA ALA A 58 1.97 -7.75 -23.42
C ALA A 58 3.42 -8.00 -22.95
N GLY A 59 3.62 -8.40 -21.68
CA GLY A 59 4.92 -8.78 -21.15
C GLY A 59 5.93 -7.63 -21.05
N ASN A 60 5.50 -6.37 -21.16
CA ASN A 60 6.34 -5.17 -21.17
C ASN A 60 6.23 -4.29 -19.91
N GLY A 61 5.43 -4.71 -18.93
CA GLY A 61 5.30 -3.99 -17.66
C GLY A 61 4.60 -4.81 -16.58
N THR A 62 4.72 -4.35 -15.35
CA THR A 62 4.10 -4.93 -14.15
C THR A 62 3.15 -3.90 -13.55
N ARG A 63 1.88 -4.28 -13.34
CA ARG A 63 0.92 -3.48 -12.60
C ARG A 63 1.02 -3.84 -11.13
N VAL A 64 1.35 -2.86 -10.30
CA VAL A 64 1.47 -3.02 -8.85
C VAL A 64 0.27 -2.34 -8.19
N THR A 65 -0.46 -3.10 -7.38
CA THR A 65 -1.55 -2.57 -6.56
C THR A 65 -1.03 -2.33 -5.15
N LEU A 66 -1.20 -1.09 -4.69
CA LEU A 66 -0.57 -0.53 -3.51
C LEU A 66 -1.61 0.02 -2.53
N THR A 67 -1.24 0.06 -1.25
CA THR A 67 -1.99 0.70 -0.17
C THR A 67 -1.05 1.51 0.72
N ASP A 68 -1.58 2.16 1.76
CA ASP A 68 -0.81 3.04 2.65
C ASP A 68 0.37 2.29 3.30
N ALA A 69 1.53 2.95 3.37
CA ALA A 69 2.74 2.33 3.94
C ALA A 69 2.54 1.86 5.39
N ALA A 70 1.73 2.58 6.18
CA ALA A 70 1.40 2.25 7.56
C ALA A 70 0.70 0.88 7.71
N GLN A 71 0.03 0.38 6.66
CA GLN A 71 -0.67 -0.91 6.71
C GLN A 71 0.28 -2.11 6.66
N ARG A 72 1.60 -1.89 6.53
CA ARG A 72 2.61 -2.94 6.57
C ARG A 72 2.56 -3.77 7.85
N GLU A 73 2.32 -3.15 9.01
CA GLU A 73 2.28 -3.85 10.30
C GLU A 73 1.08 -4.78 10.45
N VAL A 74 -0.05 -4.38 9.86
CA VAL A 74 -1.35 -5.07 9.88
C VAL A 74 -1.72 -5.58 8.49
N PHE A 75 -0.71 -6.00 7.71
CA PHE A 75 -0.85 -6.30 6.29
C PHE A 75 -1.93 -7.34 6.00
N GLU A 76 -1.95 -8.44 6.75
CA GLU A 76 -2.91 -9.53 6.54
C GLU A 76 -4.34 -9.09 6.87
N GLN A 77 -4.55 -8.32 7.95
CA GLN A 77 -5.87 -7.77 8.27
C GLN A 77 -6.34 -6.77 7.22
N THR A 78 -5.41 -5.93 6.73
CA THR A 78 -5.69 -4.95 5.68
C THR A 78 -6.09 -5.64 4.39
N LEU A 79 -5.33 -6.66 3.97
CA LEU A 79 -5.61 -7.42 2.76
C LEU A 79 -6.98 -8.13 2.86
N SER A 80 -7.29 -8.75 4.00
CA SER A 80 -8.61 -9.36 4.24
C SER A 80 -9.72 -8.30 4.15
N GLY A 81 -9.58 -7.19 4.90
CA GLY A 81 -10.57 -6.12 4.91
C GLY A 81 -10.81 -5.53 3.52
N ILE A 82 -9.76 -5.33 2.72
CA ILE A 82 -9.87 -4.86 1.34
C ILE A 82 -10.61 -5.87 0.45
N ASN A 83 -10.42 -7.17 0.67
CA ASN A 83 -11.07 -8.24 -0.09
C ASN A 83 -12.55 -8.41 0.30
N ASP A 84 -12.89 -8.16 1.56
CA ASP A 84 -14.27 -8.21 2.07
C ASP A 84 -15.12 -7.02 1.59
N LEU A 85 -14.47 -5.92 1.19
CA LEU A 85 -15.15 -4.76 0.62
C LEU A 85 -15.63 -5.03 -0.81
N THR A 86 -16.84 -4.52 -1.11
CA THR A 86 -17.34 -4.46 -2.49
C THR A 86 -16.34 -3.74 -3.42
N PRO A 87 -16.30 -4.07 -4.72
CA PRO A 87 -15.36 -3.47 -5.66
C PRO A 87 -15.37 -1.95 -5.72
N LEU A 88 -16.49 -1.30 -5.42
CA LEU A 88 -16.60 0.16 -5.38
C LEU A 88 -15.99 0.75 -4.10
N LYS A 89 -16.27 0.14 -2.94
CA LYS A 89 -15.78 0.62 -1.64
C LYS A 89 -14.29 0.38 -1.42
N ARG A 90 -13.68 -0.58 -2.10
CA ARG A 90 -12.23 -0.80 -1.99
C ARG A 90 -11.37 0.23 -2.73
N LYS A 91 -11.88 0.83 -3.82
CA LYS A 91 -11.08 1.71 -4.71
C LYS A 91 -10.40 2.89 -4.00
N PRO A 92 -11.02 3.57 -3.03
CA PRO A 92 -10.38 4.67 -2.29
C PRO A 92 -9.07 4.30 -1.59
N TYR A 93 -8.91 3.04 -1.19
CA TYR A 93 -7.75 2.54 -0.44
C TYR A 93 -6.64 1.98 -1.34
N LEU A 94 -6.86 2.03 -2.66
CA LEU A 94 -5.98 1.44 -3.65
C LEU A 94 -5.33 2.51 -4.51
N VAL A 95 -4.04 2.30 -4.77
CA VAL A 95 -3.26 3.00 -5.77
C VAL A 95 -2.71 1.96 -6.75
N GLN A 96 -2.73 2.26 -8.04
CA GLN A 96 -2.17 1.38 -9.06
C GLN A 96 -1.03 2.06 -9.80
N VAL A 97 0.17 1.52 -9.67
CA VAL A 97 1.35 2.00 -10.41
C VAL A 97 1.70 0.99 -11.50
N THR A 98 1.86 1.47 -12.72
CA THR A 98 2.35 0.64 -13.83
C THR A 98 3.85 0.83 -13.98
N VAL A 99 4.60 -0.24 -13.75
CA VAL A 99 6.05 -0.26 -13.89
C VAL A 99 6.39 -0.83 -15.26
N TRP A 100 6.84 0.03 -16.16
CA TRP A 100 7.22 -0.35 -17.53
C TRP A 100 8.67 -0.81 -17.58
N ASP A 101 8.94 -1.92 -18.25
CA ASP A 101 10.31 -2.39 -18.44
C ASP A 101 11.03 -1.55 -19.49
N THR A 102 12.31 -1.26 -19.28
CA THR A 102 13.13 -0.76 -20.37
C THR A 102 13.35 -1.83 -21.43
N LYS A 103 13.43 -1.39 -22.69
CA LYS A 103 13.85 -2.28 -23.78
C LYS A 103 15.20 -2.87 -23.44
N GLN A 104 15.29 -4.19 -23.40
CA GLN A 104 16.56 -4.87 -23.15
C GLN A 104 17.59 -4.45 -24.20
N LYS A 105 18.74 -3.94 -23.75
CA LYS A 105 19.89 -3.75 -24.64
C LYS A 105 20.35 -5.13 -25.12
N LYS A 106 20.60 -5.26 -26.43
CA LYS A 106 21.14 -6.49 -27.03
C LYS A 106 22.38 -6.93 -26.25
N GLY A 107 22.41 -8.17 -25.76
CA GLY A 107 23.54 -8.76 -25.04
C GLY A 107 23.42 -8.78 -23.51
N CYS A 108 22.40 -8.15 -22.91
CA CYS A 108 22.12 -8.31 -21.48
C CYS A 108 21.24 -9.54 -21.23
N TYR A 109 21.81 -10.59 -20.65
CA TYR A 109 21.08 -11.78 -20.19
C TYR A 109 20.84 -11.69 -18.69
N GLY A 110 19.56 -11.68 -18.29
CA GLY A 110 19.12 -11.69 -16.89
C GLY A 110 17.71 -11.11 -16.75
N LYS A 111 16.96 -11.52 -15.71
CA LYS A 111 15.65 -10.94 -15.40
C LYS A 111 15.80 -9.42 -15.25
N ALA A 112 15.15 -8.66 -16.13
CA ALA A 112 15.00 -7.21 -16.04
C ALA A 112 13.74 -6.82 -15.26
N ILE A 113 13.28 -7.73 -14.40
CA ILE A 113 11.96 -7.67 -13.76
C ILE A 113 12.18 -7.54 -12.26
N ILE A 114 11.55 -6.55 -11.64
CA ILE A 114 11.45 -6.45 -10.19
C ILE A 114 10.38 -7.46 -9.73
N ASP A 115 10.77 -8.35 -8.83
CA ASP A 115 9.84 -9.23 -8.13
C ASP A 115 9.29 -8.49 -6.90
N PHE A 116 8.12 -7.85 -7.05
CA PHE A 116 7.44 -7.13 -5.97
C PHE A 116 6.90 -8.10 -4.93
N LYS A 117 7.23 -7.87 -3.65
CA LYS A 117 6.79 -8.72 -2.55
C LYS A 117 5.55 -8.14 -1.87
N PRO A 118 4.46 -8.91 -1.72
CA PRO A 118 3.33 -8.52 -0.88
C PRO A 118 3.81 -8.17 0.55
N GLY A 119 3.33 -7.06 1.09
CA GLY A 119 3.68 -6.54 2.41
C GLY A 119 4.99 -5.75 2.49
N ALA A 120 5.74 -5.62 1.38
CA ALA A 120 6.90 -4.73 1.33
C ALA A 120 6.47 -3.29 0.99
N VAL A 121 7.20 -2.31 1.52
CA VAL A 121 7.03 -0.89 1.18
C VAL A 121 8.05 -0.51 0.13
N TYR A 122 7.55 0.05 -0.98
CA TYR A 122 8.37 0.50 -2.10
C TYR A 122 8.30 2.01 -2.22
N LYS A 123 9.45 2.60 -2.55
CA LYS A 123 9.55 3.97 -3.05
C LYS A 123 9.55 3.93 -4.58
N PHE A 124 8.62 4.63 -5.20
CA PHE A 124 8.59 4.89 -6.64
C PHE A 124 8.88 6.37 -6.84
N THR A 125 10.01 6.70 -7.47
CA THR A 125 10.32 8.08 -7.87
C THR A 125 9.97 8.29 -9.33
N HIS A 126 9.71 9.55 -9.69
CA HIS A 126 9.35 9.97 -11.04
C HIS A 126 8.13 9.21 -11.57
N VAL A 127 7.10 9.06 -10.74
CA VAL A 127 5.82 8.53 -11.18
C VAL A 127 5.12 9.59 -12.02
N ASP A 128 4.89 9.30 -13.28
CA ASP A 128 4.29 10.19 -14.29
C ASP A 128 2.85 9.76 -14.64
N GLY A 129 2.20 10.58 -15.47
CA GLY A 129 0.86 10.27 -15.97
C GLY A 129 -0.16 10.04 -14.85
N VAL A 130 -0.02 10.79 -13.75
CA VAL A 130 -0.83 10.62 -12.56
C VAL A 130 -2.28 11.04 -12.80
N GLY A 131 -3.21 10.23 -12.32
CA GLY A 131 -4.63 10.47 -12.58
C GLY A 131 -5.54 9.38 -12.03
N PHE A 132 -6.82 9.46 -12.39
CA PHE A 132 -7.77 8.39 -12.08
C PHE A 132 -8.04 7.54 -13.30
N TYR A 133 -8.21 6.23 -13.10
CA TYR A 133 -9.06 5.47 -13.99
C TYR A 133 -9.84 4.41 -13.26
N ALA A 134 -11.09 4.26 -13.68
CA ALA A 134 -12.10 3.49 -12.95
C ALA A 134 -12.11 3.83 -11.44
N ASP A 135 -11.96 5.11 -11.09
CA ASP A 135 -11.91 5.68 -9.72
C ASP A 135 -10.76 5.21 -8.83
N ILE A 136 -9.74 4.54 -9.40
CA ILE A 136 -8.51 4.19 -8.70
C ILE A 136 -7.44 5.22 -9.08
N ALA A 137 -6.70 5.72 -8.10
CA ALA A 137 -5.58 6.62 -8.35
C ALA A 137 -4.44 5.83 -9.00
N LYS A 138 -3.86 6.40 -10.05
CA LYS A 138 -2.88 5.73 -10.90
C LYS A 138 -1.70 6.60 -11.24
N GLY A 139 -0.62 5.94 -11.62
CA GLY A 139 0.57 6.53 -12.22
C GLY A 139 1.39 5.48 -12.95
N SER A 140 2.40 5.92 -13.67
CA SER A 140 3.34 5.05 -14.38
C SER A 140 4.78 5.40 -14.03
N VAL A 141 5.67 4.43 -14.17
CA VAL A 141 7.11 4.65 -13.97
C VAL A 141 7.88 3.71 -14.87
N GLN A 142 8.97 4.18 -15.45
CA GLN A 142 9.85 3.35 -16.26
C GLN A 142 10.98 2.77 -15.40
N TYR A 143 11.03 1.45 -15.31
CA TYR A 143 12.09 0.72 -14.62
C TYR A 143 13.32 0.54 -15.51
N GLU A 144 14.44 1.10 -15.06
CA GLU A 144 15.73 0.94 -15.71
C GLU A 144 16.68 0.14 -14.82
N ARG A 145 17.21 -0.96 -15.37
CA ARG A 145 18.14 -1.84 -14.65
C ARG A 145 19.41 -1.07 -14.28
N GLY A 146 19.79 -1.11 -12.99
CA GLY A 146 20.95 -0.40 -12.44
C GLY A 146 20.64 1.04 -12.02
N ASN A 147 19.40 1.49 -12.19
CA ASN A 147 18.92 2.74 -11.59
C ASN A 147 18.15 2.43 -10.30
N ASP A 148 18.91 2.13 -9.25
CA ASP A 148 18.37 1.76 -7.94
C ASP A 148 17.64 2.93 -7.24
N PHE A 149 17.70 4.15 -7.81
CA PHE A 149 17.03 5.33 -7.29
C PHE A 149 15.57 5.43 -7.74
N LYS A 150 15.19 4.74 -8.83
CA LYS A 150 13.83 4.84 -9.40
C LYS A 150 12.79 4.04 -8.65
N ILE A 151 13.10 2.78 -8.36
CA ILE A 151 12.21 1.89 -7.64
C ILE A 151 13.07 1.04 -6.71
N PHE A 152 12.84 1.17 -5.41
CA PHE A 152 13.53 0.32 -4.45
C PHE A 152 12.65 -0.03 -3.24
N GLU A 153 12.90 -1.24 -2.73
CA GLU A 153 12.31 -1.76 -1.51
C GLU A 153 12.88 -0.95 -0.34
N THR A 154 12.06 -0.09 0.26
CA THR A 154 12.47 0.69 1.45
C THR A 154 12.37 -0.17 2.68
N GLU A 155 11.30 -0.97 2.78
CA GLU A 155 11.10 -1.87 3.90
C GLU A 155 10.63 -3.25 3.43
N PRO A 156 11.30 -4.34 3.85
CA PRO A 156 10.91 -5.68 3.47
C PRO A 156 9.60 -6.10 4.16
N PRO A 157 8.91 -7.15 3.66
CA PRO A 157 7.75 -7.69 4.35
C PRO A 157 8.12 -8.14 5.77
N LEU A 158 7.26 -7.83 6.74
CA LEU A 158 7.45 -8.31 8.09
C LEU A 158 7.29 -9.84 8.10
N LYS A 159 8.33 -10.55 8.55
CA LYS A 159 8.23 -12.00 8.77
C LYS A 159 7.15 -12.22 9.83
N LYS A 160 6.17 -13.08 9.54
CA LYS A 160 5.14 -13.48 10.50
C LYS A 160 5.84 -13.88 11.80
N ARG A 161 5.62 -13.11 12.87
CA ARG A 161 5.89 -13.61 14.22
C ARG A 161 4.94 -14.78 14.38
N LYS A 162 5.47 -16.00 14.50
CA LYS A 162 4.64 -17.15 14.90
C LYS A 162 3.94 -16.70 16.18
N LEU A 163 2.61 -16.57 16.16
CA LEU A 163 1.87 -16.63 17.41
C LEU A 163 2.29 -17.95 18.06
N PRO A 164 2.53 -18.00 19.38
CA PRO A 164 2.58 -19.27 20.08
C PRO A 164 1.26 -19.96 19.77
N SER A 165 1.33 -21.00 18.94
CA SER A 165 0.22 -21.93 18.78
C SER A 165 -0.17 -22.34 20.19
N GLU A 166 -1.46 -22.19 20.50
CA GLU A 166 -2.03 -22.73 21.72
C GLU A 166 -1.50 -24.14 21.94
N ILE A 167 -1.13 -24.39 23.19
CA ILE A 167 -0.60 -25.65 23.68
C ILE A 167 -1.55 -26.75 23.23
N SER A 168 -1.08 -27.60 22.31
CA SER A 168 -1.75 -28.85 21.98
C SER A 168 -1.94 -29.63 23.29
N PRO A 169 -3.15 -30.10 23.63
CA PRO A 169 -3.34 -30.94 24.80
C PRO A 169 -2.54 -32.24 24.60
N VAL A 170 -1.74 -32.56 25.60
CA VAL A 170 -0.93 -33.78 25.71
C VAL A 170 -1.83 -35.00 25.50
N SER A 171 -1.64 -35.74 24.41
CA SER A 171 -2.21 -37.08 24.26
C SER A 171 -1.41 -38.04 25.13
N ALA A 172 -1.88 -38.28 26.35
CA ALA A 172 -1.39 -39.37 27.19
C ALA A 172 -1.85 -40.71 26.59
N ASN A 173 -0.87 -41.57 26.29
CA ASN A 173 -1.06 -42.91 25.77
C ASN A 173 -1.90 -43.79 26.70
N ALA A 174 -2.82 -44.55 26.10
CA ALA A 174 -3.66 -45.54 26.74
C ALA A 174 -2.98 -46.93 26.81
N LYS A 175 -3.19 -47.62 27.95
CA LYS A 175 -3.29 -49.07 28.24
C LYS A 175 -3.38 -49.18 29.78
N THR A 176 -4.31 -49.86 30.47
CA THR A 176 -5.02 -51.12 30.21
C THR A 176 -6.15 -51.34 31.24
N HIS A 177 -7.22 -52.05 30.80
CA HIS A 177 -8.18 -52.95 31.50
C HIS A 177 -9.13 -52.53 32.66
N ALA A 178 -10.44 -52.76 32.39
CA ALA A 178 -11.55 -53.37 33.19
C ALA A 178 -11.79 -52.90 34.64
N SER A 179 -12.99 -52.67 35.19
CA SER A 179 -14.36 -53.16 34.92
C SER A 179 -15.39 -52.46 35.86
N VAL A 180 -16.62 -52.27 35.38
CA VAL A 180 -17.94 -52.39 36.08
C VAL A 180 -18.47 -51.28 37.03
N ALA A 181 -19.78 -51.01 36.80
CA ALA A 181 -20.86 -50.46 37.67
C ALA A 181 -21.22 -48.95 37.61
N THR A 182 -22.40 -48.67 37.04
CA THR A 182 -23.35 -47.55 37.30
C THR A 182 -24.03 -47.72 38.69
N PRO A 183 -24.92 -46.82 39.22
CA PRO A 183 -25.43 -45.52 38.73
C PRO A 183 -25.55 -44.40 39.81
N GLY A 184 -25.93 -43.18 39.40
CA GLY A 184 -26.69 -42.25 40.28
C GLY A 184 -26.45 -40.76 40.06
N MET A 185 -27.55 -40.03 39.71
CA MET A 185 -28.04 -38.71 40.22
C MET A 185 -27.01 -37.58 40.45
N SER A 186 -27.22 -36.28 40.21
CA SER A 186 -28.33 -35.39 39.85
C SER A 186 -27.75 -33.96 40.02
N GLY A 187 -28.26 -32.94 39.33
CA GLY A 187 -28.22 -31.57 39.86
C GLY A 187 -27.73 -30.48 38.91
N ALA A 188 -28.66 -29.60 38.55
CA ALA A 188 -28.49 -28.36 37.80
C ALA A 188 -27.77 -27.25 38.61
N ASN A 189 -27.19 -26.27 37.92
CA ASN A 189 -27.75 -24.91 38.00
C ASN A 189 -27.18 -23.96 36.93
N ALA A 190 -28.11 -23.12 36.44
CA ALA A 190 -27.89 -21.97 35.57
C ALA A 190 -27.39 -20.76 36.36
N GLY A 191 -26.76 -19.80 35.66
CA GLY A 191 -26.35 -18.51 36.21
C GLY A 191 -25.97 -17.54 35.11
N ASP A 192 -26.99 -16.85 34.60
CA ASP A 192 -26.96 -15.74 33.64
C ASP A 192 -26.41 -14.45 34.30
N GLY A 193 -25.81 -13.56 33.52
CA GLY A 193 -25.18 -12.34 34.05
C GLY A 193 -24.60 -11.41 32.99
N ASN A 194 -25.48 -10.68 32.29
CA ASN A 194 -25.18 -9.61 31.34
C ASN A 194 -24.94 -8.25 32.05
N VAL A 195 -23.92 -7.48 31.66
CA VAL A 195 -23.76 -6.04 32.02
C VAL A 195 -23.12 -5.21 30.88
N VAL A 196 -24.00 -4.54 30.12
CA VAL A 196 -24.06 -3.13 29.66
C VAL A 196 -22.79 -2.22 29.59
N MET A 197 -22.59 -1.68 28.36
CA MET A 197 -22.17 -0.33 27.87
C MET A 197 -21.52 0.73 28.79
N THR A 198 -20.55 1.49 28.24
CA THR A 198 -20.59 2.97 28.15
C THR A 198 -19.53 3.57 27.21
N SER A 199 -19.83 4.77 26.71
CA SER A 199 -19.24 5.57 25.63
C SER A 199 -18.38 6.77 26.12
N GLY A 200 -17.52 7.35 25.28
CA GLY A 200 -17.36 8.82 25.18
C GLY A 200 -15.96 9.45 24.95
N SER A 201 -15.89 10.32 23.92
CA SER A 201 -15.29 11.69 23.91
C SER A 201 -13.94 12.00 23.18
N LYS A 202 -14.10 12.67 22.00
CA LYS A 202 -13.65 14.03 21.54
C LYS A 202 -12.19 14.56 21.64
N GLY A 203 -11.79 15.25 20.55
CA GLY A 203 -10.81 16.38 20.45
C GLY A 203 -9.63 16.10 19.51
N ASP A 204 -9.07 17.00 18.70
CA ASP A 204 -9.38 18.36 18.26
C ASP A 204 -8.49 18.66 17.01
N GLY A 205 -8.84 19.65 16.20
CA GLY A 205 -8.23 19.93 14.90
C GLY A 205 -6.86 20.63 14.90
N ASN A 206 -6.14 20.53 13.78
CA ASN A 206 -5.10 21.50 13.41
C ASN A 206 -4.97 21.59 11.88
N HIS A 207 -5.45 22.71 11.32
CA HIS A 207 -5.32 23.06 9.90
C HIS A 207 -3.91 23.62 9.62
N ALA A 208 -3.15 22.96 8.74
CA ALA A 208 -1.95 23.52 8.14
C ALA A 208 -2.32 24.19 6.80
N SER A 209 -1.93 25.46 6.67
CA SER A 209 -2.21 26.35 5.56
C SER A 209 -1.44 26.00 4.27
N VAL A 210 -2.18 25.72 3.20
CA VAL A 210 -1.68 25.55 1.82
C VAL A 210 -1.62 26.92 1.14
N THR A 211 -0.49 27.26 0.51
CA THR A 211 -0.32 28.50 -0.25
C THR A 211 -0.45 28.24 -1.75
N THR A 212 -1.46 28.83 -2.41
CA THR A 212 -1.58 28.86 -3.87
C THR A 212 -1.54 30.31 -4.36
N ARG A 213 -0.52 30.67 -5.15
CA ARG A 213 -0.45 31.98 -5.81
C ARG A 213 -0.97 31.87 -7.23
N ASN A 214 -2.20 32.33 -7.42
CA ASN A 214 -2.87 32.42 -8.71
C ASN A 214 -2.21 33.54 -9.54
N LYS A 215 -1.67 33.24 -10.73
CA LYS A 215 -1.29 34.26 -11.72
C LYS A 215 -2.40 34.38 -12.76
N ARG A 216 -3.20 35.45 -12.64
CA ARG A 216 -3.90 36.03 -13.79
C ARG A 216 -2.90 36.86 -14.57
N HIS A 217 -2.81 36.65 -15.88
CA HIS A 217 -2.16 37.60 -16.78
C HIS A 217 -3.21 38.26 -17.69
N PRO A 218 -2.95 39.52 -18.12
CA PRO A 218 -3.87 40.37 -18.86
C PRO A 218 -4.08 39.91 -20.32
#